data_AF-A0AAU4X029-F1
#
_entry.id   AF-A0AAU4X029-F1
#
_cell.length_a   1.000
_cell.length_b   1.000
_cell.length_c   1.000
_cell.angle_alpha   90.00
_cell.angle_beta   90.00
_cell.angle_gamma   90.00
#
_symmetry.space_group_name_H-M   'P 1'
#
loop_
_entity.id
_entity.type
_entity.pdbx_description
1 polymer ?
#
loop_
_entity_poly.entity_id
_entity_poly.type
_entity_poly.pdbx_seq_one_letter_code
_entity_poly.pdbx_strand_id
1 'polypeptide(L)'
;MASAADALAVRGAQVVVQMVQRRGVSDGGVRRMGLPYSSRTLLSHGKVREVAQACDQADADTVVFVPTLTERQQRTLTTMLGRPAVSLSDILAAD
;
A
#
# COMPACT_ATOMS: atom_id res chain seq x y z
N MET A 1 1.83 -16.15 -11.99
CA MET A 1 1.57 -14.71 -11.80
C MET A 1 2.87 -14.08 -11.37
N ALA A 2 3.37 -13.08 -12.10
CA ALA A 2 4.50 -12.28 -11.65
C ALA A 2 4.09 -11.56 -10.36
N SER A 3 4.99 -11.50 -9.38
CA SER A 3 4.71 -10.75 -8.15
C SER A 3 4.58 -9.25 -8.48
N ALA A 4 3.93 -8.48 -7.62
CA ALA A 4 3.90 -7.02 -7.76
C ALA A 4 5.32 -6.43 -7.86
N ALA A 5 6.29 -7.03 -7.16
CA ALA A 5 7.68 -6.62 -7.22
C ALA A 5 8.31 -6.88 -8.59
N ASP A 6 8.05 -8.04 -9.19
CA ASP A 6 8.55 -8.36 -10.53
C ASP A 6 7.96 -7.42 -11.58
N ALA A 7 6.66 -7.12 -11.48
CA ALA A 7 5.98 -6.21 -12.41
C ALA A 7 6.52 -4.77 -12.33
N LEU A 8 6.93 -4.34 -11.13
CA LEU A 8 7.60 -3.06 -10.90
C LEU A 8 9.06 -3.08 -11.41
N ALA A 9 9.78 -4.17 -11.19
CA ALA A 9 11.17 -4.33 -11.63
C ALA A 9 11.31 -4.27 -13.16
N VAL A 10 10.36 -4.86 -13.90
CA VAL A 10 10.29 -4.77 -15.37
C VAL A 10 10.19 -3.33 -15.86
N ARG A 11 9.61 -2.42 -15.06
CA ARG A 11 9.47 -0.99 -15.35
C ARG A 11 10.63 -0.16 -14.77
N GLY A 12 11.71 -0.80 -14.32
CA GLY A 12 12.91 -0.15 -13.79
C GLY A 12 12.80 0.30 -12.33
N ALA A 13 11.71 -0.04 -11.64
CA ALA A 13 11.59 0.30 -10.22
C ALA A 13 12.33 -0.72 -9.33
N GLN A 14 12.99 -0.21 -8.28
CA GLN A 14 13.60 -1.05 -7.25
C GLN A 14 12.68 -1.16 -6.04
N VAL A 15 12.24 -2.37 -5.71
CA VAL A 15 11.44 -2.61 -4.49
C VAL A 15 12.36 -2.73 -3.29
N VAL A 16 12.45 -1.67 -2.50
CA VAL A 16 13.34 -1.61 -1.33
C VAL A 16 12.74 -2.22 -0.05
N VAL A 17 11.41 -2.24 0.08
CA VAL A 17 10.69 -2.84 1.22
C VAL A 17 9.34 -3.39 0.76
N GLN A 18 8.94 -4.56 1.28
CA GLN A 18 7.60 -5.12 1.11
C GLN A 18 6.91 -5.32 2.46
N MET A 19 5.68 -4.82 2.58
CA MET A 19 4.91 -4.90 3.83
C MET A 19 3.53 -5.51 3.61
N VAL A 20 3.09 -6.35 4.56
CA VAL A 20 1.76 -6.97 4.54
C VAL A 20 1.00 -6.61 5.81
N GLN A 21 -0.22 -6.09 5.65
CA GLN A 21 -1.16 -5.93 6.75
C GLN A 21 -1.98 -7.21 6.89
N ARG A 22 -1.65 -8.05 7.87
CA ARG A 22 -2.44 -9.24 8.21
C ARG A 22 -3.67 -8.86 9.03
N ARG A 23 -4.73 -9.66 8.98
CA ARG A 23 -5.92 -9.54 9.83
C ARG A 23 -6.14 -10.80 10.66
N GLY A 24 -6.34 -10.59 11.96
CA GLY A 24 -6.63 -11.66 12.90
C GLY A 24 -8.03 -12.23 12.69
N VAL A 25 -8.17 -13.53 12.94
CA VAL A 25 -9.41 -14.28 12.76
C VAL A 25 -10.07 -14.43 14.13
N SER A 26 -11.08 -13.61 14.41
CA SER A 26 -12.04 -13.81 15.51
C SER A 26 -13.45 -13.90 14.91
N ASP A 27 -14.47 -14.33 15.67
CA ASP A 27 -15.86 -14.42 15.16
C ASP A 27 -16.39 -13.09 14.58
N GLY A 28 -15.92 -11.95 15.11
CA GLY A 28 -16.16 -10.64 14.52
C GLY A 28 -15.20 -10.32 13.35
N GLY A 29 -13.94 -10.78 13.45
CA GLY A 29 -12.90 -10.60 12.45
C GLY A 29 -13.19 -11.29 11.12
N VAL A 30 -13.75 -12.50 11.14
CA VAL A 30 -14.15 -13.27 9.94
C VAL A 30 -15.12 -12.46 9.09
N ARG A 31 -16.15 -11.87 9.71
CA ARG A 31 -17.14 -11.01 9.04
C ARG A 31 -16.55 -9.75 8.41
N ARG A 32 -15.34 -9.34 8.80
CA ARG A 32 -14.65 -8.15 8.30
C ARG A 32 -13.45 -8.46 7.39
N MET A 33 -13.25 -9.72 7.01
CA MET A 33 -12.09 -10.13 6.20
C MET A 33 -12.04 -9.45 4.83
N GLY A 34 -13.19 -9.20 4.20
CA GLY A 34 -13.29 -8.48 2.92
C GLY A 34 -13.28 -6.95 3.05
N LEU A 35 -13.25 -6.41 4.27
CA LEU A 35 -13.32 -4.96 4.49
C LEU A 35 -11.93 -4.38 4.78
N PRO A 36 -11.68 -3.13 4.34
CA PRO A 36 -10.47 -2.43 4.74
C PRO A 36 -10.45 -2.19 6.26
N TYR A 37 -9.26 -1.99 6.83
CA TYR A 37 -9.14 -1.54 8.23
C TYR A 37 -9.67 -0.13 8.43
N SER A 38 -9.56 0.67 7.38
CA SER A 38 -9.98 2.06 7.33
C SER A 38 -10.44 2.35 5.91
N SER A 39 -11.63 2.92 5.76
CA SER A 39 -12.11 3.38 4.45
C SER A 39 -11.21 4.49 3.86
N ARG A 40 -10.43 5.19 4.69
CA ARG A 40 -9.54 6.28 4.27
C ARG A 40 -8.15 5.83 3.82
N THR A 41 -7.65 4.73 4.35
CA THR A 41 -6.23 4.34 4.20
C THR A 41 -6.03 2.88 3.83
N LEU A 42 -7.09 2.06 3.82
CA LEU A 42 -7.09 0.58 3.76
C LEU A 42 -6.38 -0.12 4.94
N LEU A 43 -5.38 0.53 5.50
CA LEU A 43 -4.53 0.12 6.61
C LEU A 43 -5.03 0.67 7.96
N SER A 44 -4.63 0.03 9.05
CA SER A 44 -4.75 0.63 10.37
C SER A 44 -3.84 1.88 10.48
N HIS A 45 -4.17 2.81 11.37
CA HIS A 45 -3.33 3.99 11.58
C HIS A 45 -1.90 3.62 12.05
N GLY A 46 -1.77 2.59 12.89
CA GLY A 46 -0.47 2.07 13.31
C GLY A 46 0.36 1.60 12.11
N LYS A 47 -0.28 0.87 11.18
CA LYS A 47 0.40 0.39 9.98
C LYS A 47 0.81 1.50 9.02
N VAL A 48 0.04 2.58 8.91
CA VAL A 48 0.46 3.75 8.11
C VAL A 48 1.75 4.36 8.68
N ARG A 49 1.87 4.44 10.01
CA ARG A 49 3.11 4.93 10.66
C ARG A 49 4.28 3.98 10.43
N GLU A 50 4.07 2.67 10.56
CA GLU A 50 5.11 1.67 10.25
C GLU A 50 5.60 1.79 8.81
N VAL A 51 4.69 2.00 7.85
CA VAL A 51 5.05 2.19 6.43
C VAL A 51 5.85 3.47 6.26
N ALA A 52 5.41 4.59 6.83
CA ALA A 52 6.15 5.86 6.75
C ALA A 52 7.58 5.70 7.29
N GLN A 53 7.74 5.08 8.46
CA GLN A 53 9.04 4.81 9.07
C GLN A 53 9.92 3.90 8.21
N ALA A 54 9.35 2.84 7.63
CA ALA A 54 10.10 1.93 6.76
C ALA A 54 10.57 2.64 5.49
N CYS A 55 9.75 3.52 4.94
CA CYS A 55 10.13 4.34 3.79
C CYS A 55 11.23 5.34 4.15
N ASP A 56 11.21 5.95 5.34
CA ASP A 56 12.29 6.85 5.78
C ASP A 56 13.62 6.11 5.95
N GLN A 57 13.58 4.88 6.48
CA GLN A 57 14.77 4.05 6.68
C GLN A 57 15.38 3.52 5.39
N ALA A 58 14.53 3.23 4.40
CA ALA A 58 14.93 2.65 3.13
C ALA A 58 15.09 3.70 2.01
N ASP A 59 14.94 4.99 2.33
CA ASP A 59 14.93 6.10 1.37
C ASP A 59 13.98 5.86 0.19
N ALA A 60 12.75 5.44 0.50
CA ALA A 60 11.77 5.08 -0.53
C ALA A 60 11.04 6.32 -1.07
N ASP A 61 11.05 6.47 -2.39
CA ASP A 61 10.41 7.59 -3.10
C ASP A 61 8.88 7.49 -3.17
N THR A 62 8.33 6.28 -3.20
CA THR A 62 6.90 6.04 -3.48
C THR A 62 6.40 4.78 -2.79
N VAL A 63 5.14 4.80 -2.36
CA VAL A 63 4.45 3.64 -1.80
C VAL A 63 3.44 3.10 -2.80
N VAL A 64 3.66 1.88 -3.26
CA VAL A 64 2.76 1.19 -4.19
C VAL A 64 1.80 0.27 -3.42
N PHE A 65 0.51 0.45 -3.65
CA PHE A 65 -0.55 -0.37 -3.09
C PHE A 65 -1.01 -1.39 -4.14
N VAL A 66 -1.01 -2.67 -3.77
CA VAL A 66 -1.57 -3.73 -4.63
C VAL A 66 -3.08 -3.55 -4.85
N PRO A 67 -3.90 -3.24 -3.82
CA PRO A 67 -5.29 -2.85 -4.05
C PRO A 67 -5.39 -1.50 -4.76
N THR A 68 -6.37 -1.35 -5.65
CA THR A 68 -6.71 -0.06 -6.25
C THR A 68 -7.16 0.94 -5.18
N LEU A 69 -6.56 2.12 -5.22
CA LEU A 69 -6.93 3.24 -4.37
C LEU A 69 -7.99 4.09 -5.08
N THR A 70 -8.99 4.52 -4.32
CA THR A 70 -9.80 5.68 -4.75
C THR A 70 -8.95 6.95 -4.69
N GLU A 71 -9.27 7.97 -5.47
CA GLU A 71 -8.58 9.27 -5.41
C GLU A 71 -8.53 9.87 -4.00
N ARG A 72 -9.58 9.66 -3.21
CA ARG A 72 -9.65 10.13 -1.82
C ARG A 72 -8.63 9.40 -0.94
N GLN A 73 -8.52 8.09 -1.10
CA GLN A 73 -7.54 7.28 -0.37
C GLN A 73 -6.13 7.66 -0.78
N GLN A 74 -5.89 7.80 -2.08
CA GLN A 74 -4.60 8.21 -2.63
C GLN A 74 -4.14 9.54 -2.02
N ARG A 75 -4.98 10.59 -2.08
CA ARG A 75 -4.69 11.89 -1.47
C ARG A 75 -4.41 11.79 0.03
N THR A 76 -5.26 11.06 0.76
CA THR A 76 -5.10 10.89 2.21
C THR A 76 -3.78 10.18 2.54
N LEU A 77 -3.47 9.10 1.85
CA LEU A 77 -2.25 8.31 2.05
C LEU A 77 -1.02 9.12 1.68
N THR A 78 -1.02 9.83 0.55
CA THR A 78 0.08 10.71 0.14
C THR A 78 0.37 11.76 1.22
N THR A 79 -0.65 12.41 1.75
CA THR A 79 -0.49 13.37 2.87
C THR A 79 0.06 12.70 4.12
N MET A 80 -0.44 11.51 4.48
CA MET A 80 0.00 10.82 5.71
C MET A 80 1.41 10.23 5.61
N LEU A 81 1.83 9.79 4.42
CA LEU A 81 3.12 9.15 4.18
C LEU A 81 4.23 10.15 3.85
N GLY A 82 3.87 11.39 3.46
CA GLY A 82 4.81 12.43 3.04
C GLY A 82 5.41 12.20 1.64
N ARG A 83 4.88 11.24 0.89
CA ARG A 83 5.37 10.78 -0.42
C ARG A 83 4.22 10.19 -1.24
N PRO A 84 4.34 10.09 -2.58
CA PRO A 84 3.29 9.54 -3.42
C PRO A 84 2.83 8.15 -2.97
N ALA A 85 1.52 8.01 -2.75
CA ALA A 85 0.85 6.72 -2.72
C ALA A 85 0.15 6.49 -4.06
N VAL A 86 0.32 5.31 -4.66
CA VAL A 86 -0.25 4.97 -5.96
C VAL A 86 -0.74 3.52 -5.99
N SER A 87 -1.74 3.23 -6.83
CA SER A 87 -2.15 1.85 -7.08
C SER A 87 -1.18 1.18 -8.05
N LEU A 88 -0.93 -0.11 -7.86
CA LEU A 88 -0.19 -0.91 -8.85
C LEU A 88 -0.88 -0.86 -10.20
N SER A 89 -2.22 -0.94 -10.25
CA SER A 89 -3.00 -0.86 -11.48
C SER A 89 -2.71 0.41 -12.29
N ASP A 90 -2.49 1.54 -11.62
CA ASP A 90 -2.29 2.82 -12.27
C ASP A 90 -0.90 2.88 -12.94
N ILE A 91 0.11 2.27 -12.30
CA ILE A 91 1.45 2.09 -12.88
C ILE A 91 1.41 1.12 -14.06
N LEU A 92 0.62 0.04 -13.96
CA LEU A 92 0.52 -0.96 -15.02
C LEU A 92 -0.31 -0.50 -16.22
N ALA A 93 -1.18 0.49 -16.04
CA ALA A 93 -1.98 1.08 -17.11
C ALA A 93 -1.27 2.26 -17.81
N ALA A 94 -0.26 2.84 -17.16
CA ALA A 94 0.61 3.85 -17.73
C ALA A 94 1.72 3.17 -18.54
N ASP A 95 1.36 2.68 -19.72
CA ASP A 95 2.30 2.25 -20.77
C ASP A 95 2.55 3.39 -21.77
#